data_AF-A0A800CWH9-F1
#
_entry.id   AF-A0A800CWH9-F1
#
_cell.length_a   1.000
_cell.length_b   1.000
_cell.length_c   1.000
_cell.angle_alpha   90.00
_cell.angle_beta   90.00
_cell.angle_gamma   90.00
#
_symmetry.space_group_name_H-M   'P 1'
#
loop_
_entity.id
_entity.type
_entity.pdbx_description
1 polymer ?
#
loop_
_entity_poly.entity_id
_entity_poly.type
_entity_poly.pdbx_seq_one_letter_code
_entity_poly.pdbx_strand_id
1 'polypeptide(L)' 'MKKLVLSLIAIAIFSSVANAYTIGGAYASLESCTWGQYGYEYGNIGIYNVNGKMYQVFFGSNYCEY' A
#
# COMPACT_ATOMS: atom_id res chain seq x y z
N MET A 1 33.11 -6.76 -27.93
CA MET A 1 31.70 -6.34 -28.05
C MET A 1 30.68 -7.26 -27.35
N LYS A 2 31.04 -8.44 -26.82
CA LYS A 2 30.09 -9.32 -26.10
C LYS A 2 29.90 -9.02 -24.61
N LYS A 3 30.77 -8.18 -24.01
CA LYS A 3 30.77 -7.91 -22.55
C LYS A 3 29.85 -6.77 -22.12
N LEU A 4 29.38 -5.92 -23.04
CA LEU A 4 28.51 -4.77 -22.73
C LEU A 4 27.02 -5.12 -22.67
N VAL A 5 26.61 -6.24 -23.27
CA VAL A 5 25.20 -6.65 -23.34
C VAL A 5 24.69 -7.17 -21.99
N LEU A 6 25.56 -7.74 -21.16
CA LEU A 6 25.19 -8.27 -19.84
C LEU A 6 24.85 -7.18 -18.81
N SER A 7 25.38 -5.95 -18.96
CA SER A 7 25.10 -4.84 -18.03
C SER A 7 23.71 -4.23 -18.21
N LEU A 8 23.10 -4.32 -19.40
CA LEU A 8 21.78 -3.71 -19.66
C LEU A 8 20.63 -4.49 -19.01
N ILE A 9 20.79 -5.79 -18.80
CA ILE A 9 19.74 -6.68 -18.25
C ILE A 9 19.59 -6.45 -16.73
N ALA A 10 20.65 -6.02 -16.04
CA ALA A 10 20.62 -5.79 -14.60
C ALA A 10 19.77 -4.59 -14.16
N ILE A 11 19.54 -3.61 -15.04
CA ILE A 11 18.78 -2.38 -14.72
C ILE A 11 17.27 -2.61 -14.80
N ALA A 12 16.82 -3.61 -15.58
CA ALA A 12 15.39 -3.85 -15.80
C ALA A 12 14.68 -4.60 -14.65
N ILE A 13 15.41 -5.09 -13.64
CA ILE A 13 14.85 -5.95 -12.57
C ILE A 13 14.40 -5.13 -11.34
N PHE A 14 14.71 -3.83 -11.27
CA PHE A 14 14.45 -3.00 -10.10
C PHE A 14 13.21 -2.10 -10.17
N SER A 15 12.28 -2.33 -11.12
CA SER A 15 10.97 -1.67 -11.06
C SER A 15 10.09 -2.32 -9.99
N SER A 16 10.46 -2.15 -8.72
CA SER A 16 9.56 -2.42 -7.60
C SER A 16 8.40 -1.45 -7.70
N VAL A 17 7.23 -1.96 -8.10
CA VAL A 17 5.98 -1.22 -8.08
C VAL A 17 5.63 -0.88 -6.63
N ALA A 18 6.05 0.29 -6.18
CA ALA A 18 5.54 0.88 -4.94
C ALA A 18 4.09 1.29 -5.23
N ASN A 19 3.15 0.36 -4.98
CA ASN A 19 1.73 0.66 -5.03
C ASN A 19 1.43 1.53 -3.80
N ALA A 20 1.08 2.79 -4.04
CA ALA A 20 0.64 3.69 -2.99
C ALA A 20 -0.88 3.61 -2.87
N TYR A 21 -1.38 3.42 -1.64
CA TYR A 21 -2.80 3.45 -1.38
C TYR A 21 -3.34 4.87 -1.55
N THR A 22 -4.48 5.01 -2.24
CA THR A 22 -5.12 6.32 -2.45
C THR A 22 -6.58 6.27 -2.05
N ILE A 23 -7.04 7.33 -1.39
CA ILE A 23 -8.45 7.50 -1.00
C ILE A 23 -8.94 8.78 -1.66
N GLY A 24 -9.92 8.66 -2.56
CA GLY A 24 -10.46 9.81 -3.29
C GLY A 24 -9.44 10.51 -4.20
N GLY A 25 -8.44 9.79 -4.71
CA GLY A 25 -7.40 10.33 -5.61
C GLY A 25 -6.23 11.03 -4.92
N ALA A 26 -6.21 11.10 -3.59
CA ALA A 26 -5.08 11.60 -2.82
C ALA A 26 -4.32 10.44 -2.15
N TYR A 27 -3.01 10.60 -1.98
CA TYR A 27 -2.17 9.63 -1.29
C TYR A 27 -2.61 9.48 0.16
N ALA A 28 -2.85 8.23 0.56
CA ALA A 28 -3.15 7.86 1.92
C ALA A 28 -1.87 7.37 2.58
N SER A 29 -1.66 7.76 3.83
CA SER A 29 -0.58 7.23 4.66
C SER A 29 -1.19 6.39 5.77
N LEU A 30 -0.87 5.10 5.78
CA LEU A 30 -1.32 4.20 6.84
C LEU A 30 -0.69 4.61 8.18
N GLU A 31 -1.52 5.03 9.13
CA GLU A 31 -1.12 5.37 10.49
C GLU A 31 -1.18 4.16 11.42
N SER A 32 -2.20 3.30 11.25
CA SER A 32 -2.31 2.05 12.00
C SER A 32 -3.18 1.03 11.28
N CYS A 33 -2.87 -0.25 11.47
CA CYS A 33 -3.69 -1.37 11.04
C CYS A 33 -3.95 -2.27 12.24
N THR A 34 -5.23 -2.46 12.61
CA THR A 34 -5.60 -3.28 13.76
C THR A 34 -6.70 -4.27 13.39
N TRP A 35 -6.71 -5.44 14.03
CA TRP A 35 -7.82 -6.38 13.91
C TRP A 35 -8.92 -6.01 14.90
N GLY A 36 -10.14 -5.82 14.41
CA GLY A 36 -11.26 -5.40 15.24
C GLY A 36 -12.62 -5.60 14.58
N GLN A 37 -13.66 -5.15 15.28
CA GLN A 37 -15.04 -5.19 14.77
C GLN A 37 -15.36 -3.90 14.02
N TYR A 38 -15.89 -4.04 12.80
CA TYR A 38 -16.44 -2.93 12.02
C TYR A 38 -17.88 -3.27 11.62
N GLY A 39 -18.85 -2.64 12.29
CA GLY A 39 -20.26 -3.00 12.15
C GLY A 39 -20.53 -4.42 12.66
N TYR A 40 -21.00 -5.31 11.78
CA TYR A 40 -21.28 -6.72 12.09
C TYR A 40 -20.15 -7.67 11.69
N GLU A 41 -19.06 -7.15 11.13
CA GLU A 41 -17.94 -7.93 10.62
C GLU A 41 -16.69 -7.72 11.48
N TYR A 42 -15.81 -8.72 11.51
CA TYR A 42 -14.48 -8.63 12.12
C TYR A 42 -13.41 -8.71 11.04
N GLY A 43 -12.35 -7.93 11.19
CA GLY A 43 -11.27 -7.87 10.20
C GLY A 43 -10.24 -6.79 10.50
N ASN A 44 -9.30 -6.63 9.58
CA ASN A 44 -8.32 -5.55 9.62
C ASN A 44 -8.99 -4.21 9.30
N ILE A 45 -8.72 -3.24 10.15
CA ILE A 45 -9.22 -1.87 10.08
C ILE A 45 -7.99 -0.98 10.00
N GLY A 46 -7.83 -0.32 8.85
CA GLY A 46 -6.78 0.64 8.61
C GLY A 46 -7.24 2.06 8.94
N ILE A 47 -6.39 2.81 9.64
CA ILE A 47 -6.55 4.24 9.87
C ILE A 47 -5.52 4.96 9.00
N TYR A 48 -5.99 5.84 8.12
CA TYR A 48 -5.18 6.56 7.15
C TYR A 48 -5.26 8.06 7.35
N ASN A 49 -4.12 8.73 7.18
CA ASN A 49 -4.07 10.17 7.05
C ASN A 49 -4.02 10.55 5.56
N VAL A 50 -4.95 11.42 5.15
CA VAL A 50 -5.00 11.98 3.79
C VAL A 50 -5.06 13.49 3.96
N ASN A 51 -3.93 14.17 3.71
CA ASN A 51 -3.81 15.63 3.82
C ASN A 51 -4.29 16.19 5.18
N GLY A 52 -3.97 15.52 6.28
CA GLY A 52 -4.34 15.92 7.64
C GLY A 52 -5.73 15.46 8.09
N LYS A 53 -6.46 14.71 7.25
CA LYS A 53 -7.76 14.13 7.61
C LYS A 53 -7.66 12.62 7.77
N MET A 54 -8.22 12.12 8.86
CA MET A 54 -8.22 10.70 9.19
C MET A 54 -9.38 9.96 8.50
N TYR A 55 -9.08 8.82 7.90
CA TYR A 55 -10.02 7.91 7.27
C TYR A 55 -9.88 6.52 7.89
N GLN A 56 -11.01 5.85 8.08
CA GLN A 56 -11.05 4.47 8.54
C GLN A 56 -11.54 3.59 7.39
N VAL A 57 -10.79 2.55 7.06
CA VAL A 57 -11.10 1.62 5.96
C VAL A 57 -11.07 0.19 6.50
N PHE A 58 -12.09 -0.59 6.16
CA PHE A 58 -12.18 -2.00 6.53
C PHE A 58 -11.67 -2.89 5.38
N PHE A 59 -10.70 -3.74 5.68
CA PHE A 59 -10.06 -4.65 4.72
C PHE A 59 -10.47 -6.12 4.92
N GLY A 60 -11.35 -6.41 5.88
CA GLY A 60 -11.77 -7.78 6.18
C GLY A 60 -10.57 -8.67 6.55
N SER A 61 -10.39 -9.79 5.86
CA SER A 61 -9.26 -10.70 6.10
C SER A 61 -7.92 -10.22 5.56
N ASN A 62 -7.89 -9.19 4.71
CA ASN A 62 -6.64 -8.70 4.11
C ASN A 62 -5.95 -7.72 5.04
N TYR A 63 -4.61 -7.72 5.06
CA TYR A 63 -3.85 -6.71 5.81
C TYR A 63 -4.05 -5.33 5.16
N CYS A 64 -3.95 -4.25 5.95
CA CYS A 64 -4.16 -2.90 5.46
C CYS A 64 -3.07 -2.53 4.43
N GLU A 65 -3.47 -1.89 3.33
CA GLU A 65 -2.54 -1.40 2.31
C GLU A 65 -1.76 -0.18 2.80
N TYR A 66 -0.58 0.06 2.26
CA TYR A 66 0.30 1.19 2.65
C TYR A 66 0.12 2.42 1.77
#